data_AF-A0A946E9H4-F1
#
_entry.id   AF-A0A946E9H4-F1
#
_cell.length_a   1.000
_cell.length_b   1.000
_cell.length_c   1.000
_cell.angle_alpha   90.00
_cell.angle_beta   90.00
_cell.angle_gamma   90.00
#
_symmetry.space_group_name_H-M   'P 1'
#
loop_
_entity.id
_entity.type
_entity.pdbx_description
1 polymer ?
#
loop_
_entity_poly.entity_id
_entity_poly.type
_entity_poly.pdbx_seq_one_letter_code
_entity_poly.pdbx_strand_id
1 'polypeptide(L)' 'MKTIQIIDHIVRWLTEYAVQNKTNGFVVGISGGIDSALTSTLCAKTGLPTAVVSMPIHQAISEEKRALAHIEWL' A
#
# COMPACT_ATOMS: atom_id res chain seq x y z
N MET A 1 -6.02 -6.77 -20.81
CA MET A 1 -5.12 -5.85 -20.07
C MET A 1 -3.87 -6.61 -19.65
N LYS A 2 -2.69 -6.00 -19.67
CA LYS A 2 -1.40 -6.66 -19.37
C LYS A 2 -1.07 -6.63 -17.87
N THR A 3 -1.97 -7.15 -17.04
CA THR A 3 -1.99 -6.90 -15.58
C THR A 3 -0.70 -7.34 -14.87
N ILE A 4 -0.20 -8.55 -15.13
CA ILE A 4 1.03 -9.06 -14.48
C ILE A 4 2.23 -8.16 -14.81
N GLN A 5 2.38 -7.78 -16.08
CA GLN A 5 3.47 -6.92 -16.53
C GLN A 5 3.41 -5.51 -15.91
N ILE A 6 2.20 -4.99 -15.68
CA ILE A 6 2.01 -3.70 -15.00
C ILE A 6 2.39 -3.81 -13.52
N ILE A 7 1.94 -4.87 -12.83
CA ILE A 7 2.29 -5.11 -11.42
C ILE A 7 3.82 -5.22 -11.27
N ASP A 8 4.47 -6.04 -12.10
CA ASP A 8 5.92 -6.23 -12.02
C ASP A 8 6.69 -4.95 -12.34
N HIS A 9 6.19 -4.15 -13.30
CA HIS A 9 6.77 -2.84 -13.59
C HIS A 9 6.69 -1.89 -12.39
N ILE A 10 5.52 -1.77 -11.74
CA ILE A 10 5.32 -0.85 -10.62
C ILE A 10 6.12 -1.31 -9.40
N VAL A 11 6.09 -2.60 -9.06
CA VAL A 11 6.86 -3.14 -7.92
C VAL A 11 8.34 -2.89 -8.12
N ARG A 12 8.87 -3.17 -9.32
CA ARG A 12 10.27 -2.91 -9.63
C ARG A 12 10.62 -1.42 -9.52
N TRP A 13 9.77 -0.55 -10.06
CA TRP A 13 9.97 0.90 -9.98
C TRP A 13 10.00 1.38 -8.51
N LEU A 14 9.08 0.91 -7.67
CA LEU A 14 9.06 1.20 -6.24
C LEU A 14 10.34 0.73 -5.54
N THR A 15 10.79 -0.50 -5.80
CA THR A 15 12.03 -1.05 -5.24
C THR A 15 13.25 -0.23 -5.67
N GLU A 16 13.38 0.05 -6.97
CA GLU A 16 14.49 0.85 -7.52
C GLU A 16 14.53 2.25 -6.87
N TYR A 17 13.37 2.90 -6.74
CA TYR A 17 13.25 4.21 -6.11
C TYR A 17 13.71 4.19 -4.65
N ALA A 18 13.25 3.22 -3.85
CA ALA A 18 13.63 3.11 -2.45
C ALA A 18 15.14 2.87 -2.27
N VAL A 19 15.73 1.98 -3.08
CA VAL A 19 17.17 1.68 -3.05
C VAL A 19 18.02 2.89 -3.44
N GLN A 20 17.65 3.57 -4.54
CA GLN A 20 18.39 4.75 -5.01
C GLN A 20 18.40 5.89 -3.98
N ASN A 21 17.27 6.08 -3.29
CA ASN A 21 17.11 7.14 -2.30
C ASN A 21 17.46 6.70 -0.87
N LYS A 22 17.97 5.47 -0.69
CA LYS A 22 18.39 4.91 0.60
C LYS A 22 17.28 4.98 1.67
N THR A 23 16.04 4.73 1.27
CA THR A 23 14.92 4.67 2.20
C THR A 23 14.77 3.26 2.76
N ASN A 24 14.20 3.15 3.96
CA ASN A 24 14.05 1.86 4.66
C ASN A 24 12.76 1.12 4.28
N GLY A 25 11.89 1.72 3.46
CA GLY A 25 10.58 1.17 3.16
C GLY A 25 9.52 2.24 2.87
N PHE A 26 8.26 1.89 3.09
CA PHE A 26 7.10 2.71 2.74
C PHE A 26 6.17 2.93 3.94
N VAL A 27 5.46 4.05 3.93
CA VAL A 27 4.35 4.34 4.84
C VAL A 27 3.13 4.71 4.00
N VAL A 28 2.00 4.02 4.20
CA VAL A 28 0.79 4.23 3.39
C VAL A 28 -0.43 4.40 4.30
N GLY A 29 -1.19 5.48 4.09
CA GLY A 29 -2.48 5.68 4.73
C GLY A 29 -3.57 4.85 4.05
N ILE A 30 -4.30 4.05 4.82
CA ILE A 30 -5.41 3.21 4.34
C ILE A 30 -6.73 3.88 4.67
N SER A 31 -7.50 4.23 3.64
CA SER A 31 -8.81 4.87 3.79
C SER A 31 -9.98 3.90 3.77
N GLY A 32 -9.75 2.62 3.44
CA GLY A 32 -10.82 1.65 3.15
C GLY A 32 -11.35 1.72 1.72
N GLY A 33 -10.72 2.52 0.86
CA GLY A 33 -10.91 2.54 -0.59
C GLY A 33 -9.86 1.71 -1.35
N ILE A 34 -10.20 1.34 -2.59
CA ILE A 34 -9.40 0.42 -3.41
C ILE A 34 -8.02 0.96 -3.76
N ASP A 35 -7.89 2.27 -3.97
CA ASP A 35 -6.61 2.88 -4.38
C ASP A 35 -5.55 2.69 -3.29
N SER A 36 -5.88 3.04 -2.05
CA SER A 36 -4.98 2.86 -0.90
C SER A 36 -4.66 1.38 -0.61
N ALA A 37 -5.64 0.49 -0.83
CA ALA A 37 -5.46 -0.95 -0.67
C ALA A 37 -4.49 -1.51 -1.73
N LEU A 38 -4.65 -1.09 -2.99
CA LEU A 38 -3.76 -1.48 -4.10
C LEU A 38 -2.35 -0.92 -3.88
N THR A 39 -2.22 0.36 -3.54
CA THR A 39 -0.92 0.99 -3.31
C THR A 39 -0.14 0.29 -2.21
N SER A 40 -0.76 0.05 -1.05
CA SER A 40 -0.10 -0.65 0.07
C SER A 40 0.29 -2.09 -0.28
N THR A 41 -0.57 -2.80 -1.02
CA THR A 41 -0.26 -4.17 -1.50
C THR A 41 0.94 -4.17 -2.46
N LEU A 42 1.03 -3.20 -3.38
CA LEU A 42 2.17 -3.09 -4.29
C LEU A 42 3.45 -2.70 -3.54
N CYS A 43 3.37 -1.82 -2.54
CA CYS A 43 4.49 -1.50 -1.65
C CYS A 43 4.97 -2.75 -0.88
N ALA A 44 4.06 -3.51 -0.27
CA ALA A 44 4.39 -4.74 0.44
C ALA A 44 5.02 -5.79 -0.49
N LYS A 45 4.55 -5.89 -1.74
CA LYS A 45 5.08 -6.81 -2.76
C LYS A 45 6.53 -6.51 -3.17
N THR A 46 7.08 -5.35 -2.83
CA THR A 46 8.52 -5.05 -3.00
C THR A 46 9.42 -5.87 -2.07
N GLY A 47 8.86 -6.43 -0.98
CA GLY A 47 9.60 -7.09 0.10
C GLY A 47 10.27 -6.12 1.08
N LEU A 48 10.12 -4.80 0.87
CA LEU A 48 10.60 -3.79 1.81
C LEU A 48 9.60 -3.56 2.95
N PRO A 49 10.07 -3.18 4.15
CA PRO A 49 9.19 -2.79 5.25
C PRO A 49 8.11 -1.81 4.81
N THR A 50 6.84 -2.15 5.06
CA THR A 50 5.70 -1.31 4.69
C THR A 50 4.83 -1.11 5.92
N ALA A 51 4.80 0.12 6.44
CA ALA A 51 3.89 0.49 7.52
C ALA A 51 2.57 0.98 6.90
N VAL A 52 1.46 0.39 7.35
CA VAL A 52 0.12 0.82 6.95
C VAL A 52 -0.60 1.44 8.15
N VAL A 53 -1.24 2.59 7.92
CA VAL A 53 -1.89 3.35 9.00
C VAL A 53 -3.31 3.74 8.61
N SER A 54 -4.25 3.59 9.53
CA SER A 54 -5.57 4.19 9.41
C SER A 54 -5.60 5.51 10.18
N MET A 55 -6.13 6.56 9.57
CA MET A 55 -6.21 7.92 10.14
C MET A 55 -7.64 8.46 10.00
N PRO A 56 -8.61 7.93 10.76
CA PRO A 56 -10.01 8.31 10.62
C PRO A 56 -10.26 9.75 11.12
N ILE A 57 -10.99 10.54 10.33
CA ILE A 57 -11.52 11.85 10.75
C ILE A 57 -12.97 11.92 10.28
N HIS A 58 -13.92 11.78 11.21
CA HIS A 58 -15.37 11.75 10.92
C HIS A 58 -15.74 10.79 9.77
N GLN A 59 -15.00 9.70 9.64
CA GLN A 59 -15.14 8.78 8.54
C GLN A 59 -16.36 7.87 8.73
N ALA A 60 -16.97 7.42 7.63
CA ALA A 60 -18.02 6.42 7.71
C ALA A 60 -17.48 5.12 8.33
N ILE A 61 -18.19 4.59 9.34
CA ILE A 61 -17.80 3.38 10.08
C ILE A 61 -17.52 2.20 9.15
N SER A 62 -18.22 2.10 8.02
CA SER A 62 -18.01 1.02 7.05
C SER A 62 -16.66 1.12 6.34
N GLU A 63 -16.12 2.32 6.13
CA GLU A 63 -14.82 2.53 5.50
C GLU A 63 -13.68 2.29 6.48
N GLU A 64 -13.83 2.78 7.71
CA GLU A 64 -12.90 2.49 8.80
C GLU A 64 -12.79 0.98 9.03
N LYS A 65 -13.91 0.25 9.07
CA LYS A 65 -13.91 -1.21 9.16
C LYS A 65 -13.16 -1.88 8.00
N ARG A 66 -13.33 -1.40 6.77
CA ARG A 66 -12.60 -1.93 5.61
C ARG A 66 -11.10 -1.61 5.70
N ALA A 67 -10.75 -0.41 6.16
CA ALA A 67 -9.36 -0.01 6.35
C ALA A 67 -8.66 -0.91 7.37
N LEU A 68 -9.30 -1.12 8.53
CA LEU A 68 -8.78 -1.99 9.59
C LEU A 68 -8.67 -3.45 9.13
N ALA A 69 -9.68 -3.97 8.44
CA ALA A 69 -9.62 -5.32 7.88
C ALA A 69 -8.50 -5.48 6.83
N HIS A 70 -8.24 -4.47 6.00
CA HIS A 70 -7.13 -4.48 5.04
C HIS A 70 -5.77 -4.42 5.76
N ILE A 71 -5.66 -3.62 6.82
CA ILE A 71 -4.44 -3.55 7.64
C ILE A 71 -4.15 -4.89 8.33
N GLU A 72 -5.17 -5.58 8.83
CA GLU A 72 -5.00 -6.91 9.46
C GLU A 72 -4.64 -8.00 8.45
N TRP A 73 -5.13 -7.88 7.21
CA TRP A 73 -4.86 -8.85 6.14
C TRP A 73 -3.43 -8.74 5.56
N LEU A 74 -2.88 -7.53 5.51
CA LEU A 74 -1.60 -7.23 4.85
C LEU A 74 -0.38 -7.59 5.71
#